data_AF-A0A1W2BYS4-F1
#
_entry.id   AF-A0A1W2BYS4-F1
#
_cell.length_a   1.000
_cell.length_b   1.000
_cell.length_c   1.000
_cell.angle_alpha   90.00
_cell.angle_beta   90.00
_cell.angle_gamma   90.00
#
_symmetry.space_group_name_H-M   'P 1'
#
loop_
_entity.id
_entity.type
_entity.pdbx_description
1 polymer ?
#
loop_
_entity_poly.entity_id
_entity_poly.type
_entity_poly.pdbx_seq_one_letter_code
_entity_poly.pdbx_strand_id
1 'polypeptide(L)'
;MKKLLFMSLIGLLLISCSGDSKDTMIVNGTVKGLKKGKLYLQHLQDTTLVVLDSLEIKGNGDFNFETNIESPDIYYLYLDKNDFNDVNDRITFFGEPGTITINTIWDAFDTEAKITGSKSNEKFEEYKKGMTRYNTKNLELLQARFDPKVKKDSLTLDSLAKQGDKNVYRSYAYALNFALNNKDSYVAPYIAVREVGDANVKYLDSISKMLTPEVAASKYGKELKKYLEDLKKKN
;
A
#
# COMPACT_ATOMS: atom_id res chain seq x y z
N MET A 1 7.72 -22.11 63.92
CA MET A 1 6.99 -21.91 62.65
C MET A 1 6.84 -20.41 62.36
N LYS A 2 7.93 -19.71 62.01
CA LYS A 2 7.88 -18.28 61.59
C LYS A 2 8.94 -17.90 60.54
N LYS A 3 9.66 -18.88 59.97
CA LYS A 3 10.76 -18.66 59.01
C LYS A 3 10.51 -19.22 57.60
N LEU A 4 9.29 -19.67 57.31
CA LEU A 4 8.91 -20.23 56.00
C LEU A 4 8.06 -19.27 55.15
N LEU A 5 7.68 -18.10 55.68
CA LEU A 5 6.85 -17.12 54.95
C LEU A 5 7.66 -16.10 54.14
N PHE A 6 8.98 -16.03 54.33
CA PHE A 6 9.82 -15.01 53.68
C PHE A 6 10.45 -15.46 52.36
N MET A 7 10.27 -16.72 51.96
CA MET A 7 10.90 -17.28 50.75
C MET A 7 9.96 -17.33 49.53
N SER A 8 8.73 -16.85 49.66
CA SER A 8 7.73 -16.85 48.58
C SER A 8 7.57 -15.52 47.84
N LEU A 9 8.31 -14.46 48.22
CA LEU A 9 8.09 -13.11 47.68
C LEU A 9 9.11 -12.66 46.63
N ILE A 10 10.05 -13.52 46.22
CA ILE A 10 11.13 -13.18 45.26
C ILE A 10 10.88 -13.77 43.85
N GLY A 11 9.82 -14.56 43.66
CA GLY A 11 9.55 -15.25 42.39
C GLY A 11 8.75 -14.49 41.32
N LEU A 12 8.45 -13.20 41.50
CA LEU A 12 7.45 -12.48 40.68
C LEU A 12 8.01 -11.34 39.81
N LEU A 13 9.33 -11.23 39.64
CA LEU A 13 9.95 -10.08 38.94
C LEU A 13 10.66 -10.39 37.62
N LEU A 14 10.45 -11.55 36.98
CA LEU A 14 11.13 -11.86 35.72
C LEU A 14 10.19 -12.25 34.57
N ILE A 15 9.03 -11.59 34.46
CA ILE A 15 8.37 -11.43 33.15
C ILE A 15 8.78 -10.06 32.60
N SER A 16 10.07 -9.91 32.31
CA SER A 16 10.51 -8.89 31.37
C SER A 16 10.04 -9.35 30.00
N CYS A 17 8.88 -8.87 29.58
CA CYS A 17 8.39 -8.99 28.21
C CYS A 17 9.39 -8.25 27.32
N SER A 18 10.30 -8.98 26.68
CA SER A 18 11.04 -8.47 25.53
C SER A 18 10.02 -8.22 24.42
N GLY A 19 9.58 -6.96 24.33
CA GLY A 19 8.52 -6.51 23.43
C GLY A 19 8.99 -6.46 21.98
N ASP A 20 9.22 -7.61 21.37
CA ASP A 20 9.07 -7.74 19.93
C ASP A 20 7.62 -8.12 19.70
N SER A 21 6.76 -7.10 19.68
CA SER A 21 5.36 -7.30 19.36
C SER A 21 5.29 -7.80 17.90
N LYS A 22 4.69 -8.98 17.70
CA LYS A 22 4.49 -9.60 16.38
C LYS A 22 3.72 -8.71 15.40
N ASP A 23 3.13 -7.63 15.91
CA ASP A 23 2.22 -6.72 15.23
C ASP A 23 2.83 -5.31 15.12
N THR A 24 4.10 -5.11 15.44
CA THR A 24 4.77 -3.80 15.34
C THR A 24 5.43 -3.62 13.98
N MET A 25 5.13 -2.49 13.34
CA MET A 25 5.83 -1.99 12.16
C MET A 25 6.77 -0.85 12.55
N ILE A 26 8.04 -1.00 12.20
CA ILE A 26 9.06 0.04 12.34
C ILE A 26 9.34 0.58 10.94
N VAL A 27 9.22 1.90 10.75
CA VAL A 27 9.51 2.57 9.49
C VAL A 27 10.66 3.55 9.69
N ASN A 28 11.82 3.22 9.16
CA ASN A 28 13.03 4.02 9.33
C ASN A 28 13.69 4.36 7.99
N GLY A 29 14.69 5.23 8.04
CA GLY A 29 15.53 5.52 6.88
C GLY A 29 16.00 6.97 6.87
N THR A 30 16.44 7.41 5.70
CA THR A 30 17.05 8.73 5.52
C THR A 30 16.47 9.47 4.33
N VAL A 31 16.11 10.74 4.55
CA VAL A 31 15.82 11.71 3.48
C VAL A 31 17.08 12.53 3.22
N LYS A 32 17.87 12.12 2.24
CA LYS A 32 19.14 12.78 1.93
C LYS A 32 18.90 14.22 1.49
N GLY A 33 19.62 15.15 2.12
CA GLY A 33 19.51 16.59 1.84
C GLY A 33 18.47 17.33 2.69
N LEU A 34 17.63 16.61 3.46
CA LEU A 34 16.66 17.22 4.36
C LEU A 34 17.34 17.72 5.64
N LYS A 35 17.52 19.04 5.76
CA LYS A 35 18.08 19.67 6.97
C LYS A 35 17.03 20.03 8.02
N LYS A 36 15.85 20.43 7.55
CA LYS A 36 14.70 20.82 8.36
C LYS A 36 13.41 20.46 7.62
N GLY A 37 12.45 19.88 8.32
CA GLY A 37 11.13 19.56 7.79
C GLY A 37 10.34 18.75 8.81
N LYS A 38 9.11 18.38 8.47
CA LYS A 38 8.30 17.49 9.32
C LYS A 38 7.81 16.30 8.50
N LEU A 39 8.12 15.10 9.00
CA LEU A 39 7.63 13.85 8.42
C LEU A 39 6.38 13.41 9.17
N TYR A 40 5.46 12.80 8.43
CA TYR A 40 4.23 12.22 8.95
C TYR A 40 4.12 10.79 8.46
N LEU A 41 3.87 9.86 9.37
CA LEU A 41 3.40 8.53 9.03
C LEU A 41 1.87 8.58 9.02
N GLN A 42 1.27 8.26 7.88
CA GLN A 42 -0.17 8.38 7.65
C GLN A 42 -0.77 7.05 7.17
N HIS A 43 -2.07 6.91 7.41
CA HIS A 43 -2.83 5.72 7.05
C HIS A 43 -4.27 6.07 6.68
N LEU A 44 -4.92 5.27 5.85
CA LEU A 44 -6.34 5.41 5.56
C LEU A 44 -7.18 4.60 6.55
N GLN A 45 -7.80 5.30 7.51
CA GLN A 45 -8.82 4.74 8.36
C GLN A 45 -10.18 4.95 7.69
N ASP A 46 -10.76 3.87 7.19
CA ASP A 46 -11.93 3.87 6.31
C ASP A 46 -11.70 4.71 5.04
N THR A 47 -12.19 5.95 5.04
CA THR A 47 -12.06 6.92 3.94
C THR A 47 -11.26 8.15 4.32
N THR A 48 -10.79 8.23 5.57
CA THR A 48 -10.09 9.41 6.10
C THR A 48 -8.61 9.12 6.24
N LEU A 49 -7.79 10.02 5.68
CA LEU A 49 -6.35 9.99 5.87
C LEU A 49 -6.02 10.53 7.26
N VAL A 50 -5.50 9.68 8.13
CA VAL A 50 -5.13 10.02 9.51
C VAL A 50 -3.60 10.03 9.65
N VAL A 51 -3.10 10.94 10.48
CA VAL A 51 -1.70 10.96 10.92
C VAL A 51 -1.57 10.03 12.11
N LEU A 52 -0.77 8.97 11.95
CA LEU A 52 -0.45 8.03 13.03
C LEU A 52 0.63 8.59 13.94
N ASP A 53 1.67 9.18 13.34
CA ASP A 53 2.78 9.80 14.06
C ASP A 53 3.42 10.90 13.21
N SER A 54 4.20 11.77 13.84
CA SER A 54 4.95 12.82 13.17
C SER A 54 6.30 13.07 13.83
N LEU A 55 7.30 13.40 13.03
CA LEU A 55 8.66 13.66 13.48
C LEU A 55 9.17 14.97 12.90
N GLU A 56 9.65 15.87 13.76
CA GLU A 56 10.44 17.02 13.30
C GLU A 56 11.86 16.58 12.98
N ILE A 57 12.30 16.84 11.75
CA ILE A 57 13.67 16.57 11.33
C ILE A 57 14.52 17.82 11.54
N LYS A 58 15.61 17.66 12.29
CA LYS A 58 16.64 18.68 12.52
C LYS A 58 18.01 18.00 12.42
N GLY A 59 18.66 18.10 11.26
CA GLY A 59 20.00 17.55 11.08
C GLY A 59 20.19 16.78 9.77
N ASN A 60 20.47 15.48 9.89
CA ASN A 60 20.98 14.65 8.81
C ASN A 60 19.91 13.98 7.93
N GLY A 61 18.62 14.13 8.27
CA GLY A 61 17.51 13.56 7.51
C GLY A 61 17.07 12.17 7.94
N ASP A 62 17.65 11.62 9.01
CA ASP A 62 17.28 10.30 9.53
C ASP A 62 15.96 10.35 10.30
N PHE A 63 15.13 9.31 10.13
CA PHE A 63 13.86 9.18 10.82
C PHE A 63 13.59 7.74 11.27
N ASN A 64 12.74 7.61 12.28
CA ASN A 64 12.25 6.33 12.78
C ASN A 64 10.83 6.52 13.35
N PHE A 65 9.89 5.77 12.80
CA PHE A 65 8.52 5.65 13.30
C PHE A 65 8.28 4.23 13.80
N GLU A 66 7.44 4.08 14.81
CA GLU A 66 7.02 2.80 15.34
C GLU A 66 5.51 2.81 15.56
N THR A 67 4.80 1.85 14.99
CA THR A 67 3.35 1.74 15.15
C THR A 67 2.93 0.28 15.21
N ASN A 68 1.93 -0.02 16.04
CA ASN A 68 1.27 -1.32 16.02
C ASN A 68 0.24 -1.36 14.90
N ILE A 69 0.16 -2.48 14.19
CA ILE A 69 -0.72 -2.67 13.04
C ILE A 69 -1.42 -4.03 13.13
N GLU A 70 -2.71 -4.08 12.80
CA GLU A 70 -3.48 -5.33 12.89
C GLU A 70 -3.28 -6.25 11.68
N SER A 71 -2.97 -5.67 10.52
CA SER A 71 -2.68 -6.42 9.30
C SER A 71 -1.90 -5.56 8.31
N PRO A 72 -1.18 -6.18 7.37
CA PRO A 72 -0.53 -5.46 6.28
C PRO A 72 -1.51 -4.60 5.47
N ASP A 73 -1.10 -3.35 5.19
CA ASP A 73 -1.93 -2.36 4.52
C ASP A 73 -1.08 -1.27 3.83
N ILE A 74 -1.71 -0.34 3.10
CA ILE A 74 -1.12 0.86 2.54
C ILE A 74 -0.93 1.92 3.62
N TYR A 75 0.28 2.44 3.67
CA TYR A 75 0.68 3.58 4.49
C TYR A 75 1.32 4.63 3.61
N TYR A 76 1.40 5.83 4.15
CA TYR A 76 2.01 6.97 3.47
C TYR A 76 3.05 7.61 4.37
N LEU A 77 4.23 7.86 3.81
CA LEU A 77 5.21 8.74 4.41
C LEU A 77 5.08 10.09 3.70
N TYR A 78 4.66 11.11 4.44
CA TYR A 78 4.46 12.46 3.91
C TYR A 78 5.49 13.42 4.49
N LEU A 79 6.11 14.22 3.62
CA LEU A 79 7.10 15.24 4.00
C LEU A 79 6.52 16.63 3.78
N ASP A 80 6.33 17.38 4.86
CA ASP A 80 5.98 18.79 4.79
C ASP A 80 7.24 19.63 4.60
N LYS A 81 7.44 20.10 3.36
CA LYS A 81 8.59 20.88 2.92
C LYS A 81 8.40 22.40 3.08
N ASN A 82 7.21 22.87 3.46
CA ASN A 82 6.83 24.30 3.44
C ASN A 82 7.17 25.01 2.10
N ASP A 83 7.10 24.30 0.97
CA ASP A 83 7.42 24.83 -0.36
C ASP A 83 6.15 25.26 -1.13
N PHE A 84 4.98 25.22 -0.49
CA PHE A 84 3.66 25.51 -1.05
C PHE A 84 3.29 24.62 -2.26
N ASN A 85 3.88 23.43 -2.36
CA ASN A 85 3.59 22.46 -3.41
C ASN A 85 3.35 21.05 -2.84
N ASP A 86 2.09 20.62 -2.81
CA ASP A 86 1.75 19.27 -2.32
C ASP A 86 2.07 18.14 -3.32
N VAL A 87 2.56 18.49 -4.52
CA VAL A 87 2.93 17.53 -5.56
C VAL A 87 4.32 16.97 -5.24
N ASN A 88 4.43 15.65 -5.07
CA ASN A 88 5.65 14.87 -4.82
C ASN A 88 6.13 14.77 -3.37
N ASP A 89 5.24 15.01 -2.42
CA ASP A 89 5.57 14.99 -0.98
C ASP A 89 5.18 13.69 -0.27
N ARG A 90 4.72 12.68 -1.01
CA ARG A 90 4.15 11.46 -0.42
C ARG A 90 4.68 10.19 -1.06
N ILE A 91 5.32 9.36 -0.25
CA ILE A 91 5.69 7.99 -0.61
C ILE A 91 4.57 7.07 -0.15
N THR A 92 4.04 6.26 -1.06
CA THR A 92 3.07 5.21 -0.74
C THR A 92 3.80 3.88 -0.62
N PHE A 93 3.56 3.12 0.44
CA PHE A 93 4.18 1.82 0.64
C PHE A 93 3.22 0.84 1.31
N PHE A 94 3.44 -0.46 1.10
CA PHE A 94 2.70 -1.52 1.79
C PHE A 94 3.41 -1.85 3.11
N GLY A 95 2.85 -1.40 4.21
CA GLY A 95 3.32 -1.67 5.56
C GLY A 95 2.94 -3.07 6.03
N GLU A 96 3.83 -3.71 6.78
CA GLU A 96 3.65 -5.01 7.43
C GLU A 96 4.50 -5.09 8.71
N PRO A 97 4.23 -6.02 9.64
CA PRO A 97 5.03 -6.12 10.85
C PRO A 97 6.49 -6.43 10.56
N GLY A 98 7.40 -5.79 11.30
CA GLY A 98 8.83 -5.82 11.07
C GLY A 98 9.41 -4.45 10.68
N THR A 99 10.67 -4.47 10.23
CA THR A 99 11.41 -3.25 9.91
C THR A 99 11.38 -2.96 8.42
N ILE A 100 10.80 -1.81 8.07
CA ILE A 100 10.74 -1.27 6.72
C ILE A 100 11.69 -0.08 6.65
N THR A 101 12.62 -0.12 5.70
CA THR A 101 13.57 0.95 5.46
C THR A 101 13.21 1.70 4.18
N ILE A 102 13.06 3.02 4.29
CA ILE A 102 12.72 3.93 3.20
C ILE A 102 13.82 4.99 3.06
N ASN A 103 14.60 4.91 1.99
CA ASN A 103 15.64 5.88 1.67
C ASN A 103 15.25 6.69 0.45
N THR A 104 15.35 8.01 0.53
CA THR A 104 14.98 8.91 -0.57
C THR A 104 15.83 10.18 -0.56
N ILE A 105 15.63 11.08 -1.52
CA ILE A 105 16.26 12.39 -1.62
C ILE A 105 15.21 13.49 -1.49
N TRP A 106 15.58 14.63 -0.91
CA TRP A 106 14.62 15.71 -0.58
C TRP A 106 13.88 16.27 -1.81
N ASP A 107 14.58 16.44 -2.93
CA ASP A 107 14.10 17.03 -4.19
C ASP A 107 13.28 16.06 -5.06
N ALA A 108 13.46 14.75 -4.88
CA ALA A 108 12.71 13.69 -5.57
C ALA A 108 12.10 12.69 -4.57
N PHE A 109 11.49 13.24 -3.52
CA PHE A 109 11.07 12.51 -2.32
C PHE A 109 10.21 11.27 -2.63
N ASP A 110 9.22 11.38 -3.51
CA ASP A 110 8.32 10.30 -3.88
C ASP A 110 8.89 9.37 -4.97
N THR A 111 9.55 9.94 -5.98
CA THR A 111 9.93 9.26 -7.23
C THR A 111 11.24 8.49 -7.12
N GLU A 112 12.15 8.90 -6.23
CA GLU A 112 13.44 8.22 -5.98
C GLU A 112 13.46 7.41 -4.68
N ALA A 113 12.30 7.20 -4.06
CA ALA A 113 12.19 6.39 -2.86
C ALA A 113 12.57 4.92 -3.10
N LYS A 114 13.44 4.40 -2.24
CA LYS A 114 13.82 2.98 -2.19
C LYS A 114 13.30 2.38 -0.89
N ILE A 115 12.37 1.44 -1.02
CA ILE A 115 11.71 0.78 0.10
C ILE A 115 12.20 -0.68 0.16
N THR A 116 12.65 -1.13 1.32
CA THR A 116 13.12 -2.49 1.57
C THR A 116 12.60 -3.02 2.90
N GLY A 117 12.58 -4.34 3.09
CA GLY A 117 12.18 -4.97 4.36
C GLY A 117 10.68 -5.29 4.46
N SER A 118 9.91 -5.07 3.40
CA SER A 118 8.50 -5.48 3.31
C SER A 118 8.25 -6.32 2.06
N LYS A 119 7.90 -7.61 2.25
CA LYS A 119 7.52 -8.53 1.18
C LYS A 119 6.23 -8.11 0.51
N SER A 120 5.27 -7.60 1.29
CA SER A 120 4.04 -7.04 0.72
C SER A 120 4.34 -5.83 -0.17
N ASN A 121 5.29 -4.97 0.21
CA ASN A 121 5.68 -3.84 -0.61
C ASN A 121 6.43 -4.26 -1.88
N GLU A 122 7.33 -5.24 -1.79
CA GLU A 122 7.99 -5.82 -2.97
C GLU A 122 6.97 -6.34 -3.98
N LYS A 123 5.93 -7.05 -3.52
CA LYS A 123 4.84 -7.53 -4.38
C LYS A 123 3.98 -6.40 -4.94
N PHE A 124 3.75 -5.35 -4.16
CA PHE A 124 3.03 -4.17 -4.61
C PHE A 124 3.78 -3.42 -5.72
N GLU A 125 5.10 -3.27 -5.57
CA GLU A 125 5.95 -2.66 -6.60
C GLU A 125 6.07 -3.55 -7.86
N GLU A 126 6.11 -4.88 -7.72
CA GLU A 126 6.04 -5.82 -8.84
C GLU A 126 4.76 -5.60 -9.66
N TYR A 127 3.61 -5.51 -8.99
CA TYR A 127 2.33 -5.22 -9.60
C TYR A 127 2.32 -3.87 -10.31
N LYS A 128 2.73 -2.79 -9.62
CA LYS A 128 2.79 -1.43 -10.18
C LYS A 128 3.67 -1.37 -11.41
N LYS A 129 4.85 -1.98 -11.37
CA LYS A 129 5.78 -2.05 -12.51
C LYS A 129 5.13 -2.72 -13.73
N GLY A 130 4.40 -3.81 -13.52
CA GLY A 130 3.66 -4.45 -14.61
C GLY A 130 2.48 -3.61 -15.11
N MET A 131 1.89 -2.78 -14.24
CA MET A 131 0.82 -1.85 -14.62
C MET A 131 1.32 -0.66 -15.45
N THR A 132 2.57 -0.25 -15.28
CA THR A 132 3.18 0.90 -15.99
C THR A 132 2.92 0.89 -17.49
N ARG A 133 3.04 -0.25 -18.17
CA ARG A 133 2.80 -0.33 -19.63
C ARG A 133 1.39 0.11 -20.04
N TYR A 134 0.39 -0.20 -19.23
CA TYR A 134 -1.00 0.17 -19.50
C TYR A 134 -1.23 1.65 -19.20
N ASN A 135 -0.63 2.15 -18.11
CA ASN A 135 -0.69 3.56 -17.74
C ASN A 135 -0.02 4.44 -18.81
N THR A 136 1.19 4.07 -19.25
CA THR A 136 1.88 4.73 -20.36
C THR A 136 1.03 4.71 -21.62
N LYS A 137 0.45 3.56 -21.98
CA LYS A 137 -0.41 3.47 -23.16
C LYS A 137 -1.64 4.38 -23.06
N ASN A 138 -2.24 4.47 -21.87
CA ASN A 138 -3.37 5.34 -21.64
C ASN A 138 -2.99 6.83 -21.82
N LEU A 139 -1.82 7.23 -21.33
CA LEU A 139 -1.30 8.59 -21.51
C LEU A 139 -1.00 8.90 -22.99
N GLU A 140 -0.42 7.96 -23.73
CA GLU A 140 -0.20 8.12 -25.19
C GLU A 140 -1.52 8.31 -25.94
N LEU A 141 -2.53 7.48 -25.62
CA LEU A 141 -3.85 7.57 -26.26
C LEU A 141 -4.55 8.88 -25.90
N LEU A 142 -4.42 9.33 -24.66
CA LEU A 142 -4.95 10.63 -24.21
C LEU A 142 -4.25 11.78 -24.94
N GLN A 143 -2.92 11.76 -25.03
CA GLN A 143 -2.13 12.76 -25.75
C GLN A 143 -2.53 12.84 -27.23
N ALA A 144 -2.73 11.69 -27.88
CA ALA A 144 -3.16 11.63 -29.28
C ALA A 144 -4.50 12.33 -29.53
N ARG A 145 -5.45 12.29 -28.57
CA ARG A 145 -6.75 12.98 -28.67
C ARG A 145 -6.63 14.49 -28.63
N PHE A 146 -5.49 15.05 -28.18
CA PHE A 146 -5.27 16.49 -28.16
C PHE A 146 -4.76 17.05 -29.49
N ASP A 147 -4.34 16.21 -30.44
CA ASP A 147 -3.91 16.66 -31.78
C ASP A 147 -5.09 17.34 -32.51
N PRO A 148 -4.94 18.61 -32.97
CA PRO A 148 -5.99 19.35 -33.67
C PRO A 148 -6.53 18.67 -34.93
N LYS A 149 -5.72 17.84 -35.61
CA LYS A 149 -6.14 17.05 -36.78
C LYS A 149 -7.03 15.89 -36.35
N VAL A 150 -6.65 15.20 -35.27
CA VAL A 150 -7.42 14.09 -34.69
C VAL A 150 -8.77 14.57 -34.18
N LYS A 151 -8.83 15.75 -33.53
CA LYS A 151 -10.08 16.32 -33.00
C LYS A 151 -11.17 16.55 -34.06
N LYS A 152 -10.78 16.70 -35.33
CA LYS A 152 -11.71 16.94 -36.45
C LYS A 152 -12.08 15.66 -37.19
N ASP A 153 -11.46 14.54 -36.84
CA ASP A 153 -11.66 13.24 -37.48
C ASP A 153 -12.38 12.28 -36.51
N SER A 154 -13.69 12.16 -36.70
CA SER A 154 -14.54 11.29 -35.87
C SER A 154 -14.11 9.82 -35.93
N LEU A 155 -13.64 9.32 -37.08
CA LEU A 155 -13.24 7.92 -37.22
C LEU A 155 -11.96 7.62 -36.43
N THR A 156 -11.01 8.55 -36.45
CA THR A 156 -9.78 8.44 -35.66
C THR A 156 -10.08 8.53 -34.16
N LEU A 157 -10.99 9.42 -33.74
CA LEU A 157 -11.43 9.48 -32.34
C LEU A 157 -12.09 8.18 -31.86
N ASP A 158 -12.99 7.60 -32.66
CA ASP A 158 -13.62 6.32 -32.35
C ASP A 158 -12.59 5.18 -32.25
N SER A 159 -11.59 5.19 -33.13
CA SER A 159 -10.48 4.22 -33.06
C SER A 159 -9.66 4.36 -31.78
N LEU A 160 -9.33 5.59 -31.38
CA LEU A 160 -8.61 5.86 -30.12
C LEU A 160 -9.45 5.51 -28.88
N ALA A 161 -10.78 5.66 -28.95
CA ALA A 161 -11.68 5.19 -27.90
C ALA A 161 -11.60 3.66 -27.74
N LYS A 162 -11.79 2.91 -28.84
CA LYS A 162 -11.70 1.44 -28.85
C LYS A 162 -10.35 0.91 -28.37
N GLN A 163 -9.26 1.60 -28.72
CA GLN A 163 -7.92 1.26 -28.22
C GLN A 163 -7.80 1.50 -26.71
N GLY A 164 -8.41 2.58 -26.20
CA GLY A 164 -8.53 2.86 -24.76
C GLY A 164 -9.27 1.74 -24.04
N ASP A 165 -10.46 1.38 -24.51
CA ASP A 165 -11.27 0.29 -23.91
C ASP A 165 -10.48 -1.03 -23.89
N LYS A 166 -9.82 -1.37 -24.99
CA LYS A 166 -8.96 -2.55 -25.08
C LYS A 166 -7.80 -2.50 -24.08
N ASN A 167 -7.22 -1.32 -23.86
CA ASN A 167 -6.15 -1.14 -22.89
C ASN A 167 -6.66 -1.34 -21.45
N VAL A 168 -7.85 -0.83 -21.12
CA VAL A 168 -8.53 -1.05 -19.84
C VAL A 168 -8.83 -2.54 -19.61
N TYR A 169 -9.38 -3.25 -20.61
CA TYR A 169 -9.60 -4.69 -20.48
C TYR A 169 -8.31 -5.47 -20.22
N ARG A 170 -7.21 -5.06 -20.85
CA ARG A 170 -5.90 -5.72 -20.66
C ARG A 170 -5.28 -5.39 -19.31
N SER A 171 -5.47 -4.18 -18.76
CA SER A 171 -5.01 -3.86 -17.40
C SER A 171 -5.78 -4.66 -16.36
N TYR A 172 -7.10 -4.80 -16.54
CA TYR A 172 -7.94 -5.64 -15.66
C TYR A 172 -7.54 -7.11 -15.72
N ALA A 173 -7.32 -7.65 -16.93
CA ALA A 173 -6.85 -9.02 -17.08
C ALA A 173 -5.48 -9.22 -16.39
N TYR A 174 -4.58 -8.24 -16.47
CA TYR A 174 -3.31 -8.29 -15.76
C TYR A 174 -3.51 -8.27 -14.23
N ALA A 175 -4.32 -7.36 -13.71
CA ALA A 175 -4.61 -7.25 -12.28
C ALA A 175 -5.23 -8.53 -11.70
N LEU A 176 -6.24 -9.07 -12.37
CA LEU A 176 -6.88 -10.34 -11.99
C LEU A 176 -5.87 -11.50 -12.03
N ASN A 177 -5.09 -11.62 -13.10
CA ASN A 177 -4.07 -12.67 -13.21
C ASN A 177 -2.99 -12.52 -12.13
N PHE A 178 -2.57 -11.30 -11.81
CA PHE A 178 -1.59 -11.06 -10.75
C PHE A 178 -2.12 -11.54 -9.40
N ALA A 179 -3.35 -11.14 -9.04
CA ALA A 179 -3.99 -11.58 -7.80
C ALA A 179 -4.17 -13.11 -7.76
N LEU A 180 -4.59 -13.73 -8.87
CA LEU A 180 -4.79 -15.18 -8.95
C LEU A 180 -3.49 -15.99 -8.80
N ASN A 181 -2.33 -15.41 -9.15
CA ASN A 181 -1.04 -16.08 -9.08
C ASN A 181 -0.24 -15.77 -7.80
N ASN A 182 -0.72 -14.86 -6.94
CA ASN A 182 -0.04 -14.45 -5.70
C ASN A 182 -0.97 -14.63 -4.48
N LYS A 183 -1.57 -15.82 -4.36
CA LYS A 183 -2.59 -16.16 -3.34
C LYS A 183 -2.15 -16.00 -1.87
N ASP A 184 -0.85 -15.99 -1.62
CA ASP A 184 -0.21 -15.84 -0.32
C ASP A 184 0.27 -14.40 -0.06
N SER A 185 0.04 -13.48 -0.99
CA SER A 185 0.34 -12.06 -0.84
C SER A 185 -0.88 -11.27 -0.40
N TYR A 186 -0.70 -10.40 0.60
CA TYR A 186 -1.70 -9.41 1.02
C TYR A 186 -2.10 -8.42 -0.09
N VAL A 187 -1.27 -8.30 -1.13
CA VAL A 187 -1.53 -7.46 -2.31
C VAL A 187 -2.64 -8.07 -3.20
N ALA A 188 -2.81 -9.40 -3.21
CA ALA A 188 -3.82 -10.05 -4.04
C ALA A 188 -5.26 -9.62 -3.71
N PRO A 189 -5.73 -9.70 -2.45
CA PRO A 189 -7.05 -9.18 -2.11
C PRO A 189 -7.12 -7.64 -2.19
N TYR A 190 -6.03 -6.91 -1.94
CA TYR A 190 -5.99 -5.46 -2.15
C TYR A 190 -6.36 -5.11 -3.60
N ILE A 191 -5.70 -5.74 -4.58
CA ILE A 191 -5.97 -5.53 -6.01
C ILE A 191 -7.43 -5.83 -6.31
N ALA A 192 -7.93 -6.98 -5.84
CA ALA A 192 -9.30 -7.42 -6.12
C ALA A 192 -10.36 -6.42 -5.66
N VAL A 193 -10.14 -5.74 -4.53
CA VAL A 193 -11.11 -4.80 -3.97
C VAL A 193 -10.89 -3.36 -4.46
N ARG A 194 -9.64 -2.91 -4.55
CA ARG A 194 -9.32 -1.49 -4.82
C ARG A 194 -9.08 -1.17 -6.28
N GLU A 195 -8.53 -2.12 -7.04
CA GLU A 195 -8.12 -1.87 -8.44
C GLU A 195 -9.15 -2.40 -9.44
N VAL A 196 -9.83 -3.49 -9.12
CA VAL A 196 -10.77 -4.19 -10.02
C VAL A 196 -12.05 -4.64 -9.31
N GLY A 197 -12.53 -3.88 -8.32
CA GLY A 197 -13.72 -4.24 -7.52
C GLY A 197 -15.02 -4.32 -8.32
N ASP A 198 -15.09 -3.69 -9.48
CA ASP A 198 -16.19 -3.73 -10.44
C ASP A 198 -16.03 -4.81 -11.52
N ALA A 199 -14.96 -5.62 -11.46
CA ALA A 199 -14.77 -6.74 -12.37
C ALA A 199 -15.85 -7.83 -12.18
N ASN A 200 -15.92 -8.75 -13.14
CA ASN A 200 -16.88 -9.85 -13.08
C ASN A 200 -16.71 -10.66 -11.77
N VAL A 201 -17.79 -10.74 -11.01
CA VAL A 201 -17.89 -11.38 -9.69
C VAL A 201 -17.29 -12.79 -9.66
N LYS A 202 -17.35 -13.55 -10.76
CA LYS A 202 -16.76 -14.89 -10.86
C LYS A 202 -15.25 -14.90 -10.63
N TYR A 203 -14.54 -13.89 -11.13
CA TYR A 203 -13.10 -13.77 -10.92
C TYR A 203 -12.76 -13.34 -9.50
N LEU A 204 -13.53 -12.41 -8.95
CA LEU A 204 -13.38 -11.96 -7.56
C LEU A 204 -13.64 -13.11 -6.56
N ASP A 205 -14.66 -13.94 -6.81
CA ASP A 205 -14.95 -15.15 -6.02
C ASP A 205 -13.84 -16.21 -6.14
N SER A 206 -13.23 -16.32 -7.32
CA SER A 206 -12.08 -17.21 -7.53
C SER A 206 -10.83 -16.74 -6.76
N ILE A 207 -10.54 -15.43 -6.77
CA ILE A 207 -9.47 -14.85 -5.95
C ILE A 207 -9.75 -15.11 -4.48
N SER A 208 -10.95 -14.80 -3.98
CA SER A 208 -11.31 -15.00 -2.57
C SER A 208 -11.12 -16.45 -2.10
N LYS A 209 -11.45 -17.44 -2.93
CA LYS A 209 -11.36 -18.86 -2.57
C LYS A 209 -9.95 -19.43 -2.54
N MET A 210 -9.02 -18.83 -3.28
CA MET A 210 -7.64 -19.33 -3.36
C MET A 210 -6.71 -18.74 -2.32
N LEU A 211 -7.10 -17.62 -1.69
CA LEU A 211 -6.29 -16.96 -0.65
C LEU A 211 -5.91 -17.95 0.44
N THR A 212 -4.68 -17.84 0.95
CA THR A 212 -4.30 -18.58 2.15
C THR A 212 -5.17 -18.14 3.34
N PRO A 213 -5.37 -18.99 4.36
CA PRO A 213 -6.18 -18.62 5.53
C PRO A 213 -5.73 -17.33 6.21
N GLU A 214 -4.42 -17.09 6.26
CA GLU A 214 -3.80 -15.88 6.80
C GLU A 214 -4.19 -14.63 5.98
N VAL A 215 -3.99 -14.67 4.66
CA VAL A 215 -4.33 -13.56 3.77
C VAL A 215 -5.85 -13.33 3.70
N ALA A 216 -6.65 -14.40 3.73
CA ALA A 216 -8.11 -14.31 3.78
C ALA A 216 -8.62 -13.63 5.07
N ALA A 217 -7.88 -13.76 6.18
CA ALA A 217 -8.19 -13.13 7.46
C ALA A 217 -7.70 -11.68 7.57
N SER A 218 -6.91 -11.18 6.62
CA SER A 218 -6.44 -9.79 6.55
C SER A 218 -7.58 -8.80 6.25
N LYS A 219 -7.32 -7.48 6.40
CA LYS A 219 -8.28 -6.42 6.07
C LYS A 219 -8.91 -6.60 4.70
N TYR A 220 -8.10 -6.68 3.65
CA TYR A 220 -8.60 -6.81 2.28
C TYR A 220 -9.23 -8.17 1.98
N GLY A 221 -8.73 -9.25 2.60
CA GLY A 221 -9.34 -10.58 2.46
C GLY A 221 -10.78 -10.62 3.01
N LYS A 222 -10.98 -10.03 4.20
CA LYS A 222 -12.30 -9.86 4.82
C LYS A 222 -13.20 -8.95 4.00
N GLU A 223 -12.66 -7.85 3.48
CA GLU A 223 -13.43 -6.91 2.67
C GLU A 223 -13.92 -7.55 1.36
N LEU A 224 -13.05 -8.28 0.66
CA LEU A 224 -13.42 -9.04 -0.55
C LEU A 224 -14.52 -10.04 -0.25
N LYS A 225 -14.39 -10.81 0.83
CA LYS A 225 -15.40 -11.79 1.24
C LYS A 225 -16.74 -11.12 1.52
N LYS A 226 -16.73 -10.03 2.31
CA LYS A 226 -17.95 -9.27 2.64
C LYS A 226 -18.62 -8.72 1.38
N TYR A 227 -17.84 -8.13 0.48
CA TYR A 227 -18.35 -7.62 -0.80
C TYR A 227 -19.07 -8.71 -1.61
N LEU A 228 -18.48 -9.90 -1.72
CA LEU A 228 -19.08 -11.04 -2.42
C LEU A 228 -20.35 -11.56 -1.74
N GLU A 229 -20.40 -11.57 -0.41
CA GLU A 229 -21.59 -11.96 0.35
C GLU A 229 -22.74 -10.96 0.17
N ASP A 230 -22.45 -9.67 0.18
CA ASP A 230 -23.47 -8.63 -0.02
C ASP A 230 -24.04 -8.65 -1.44
N LEU A 231 -23.23 -8.97 -2.45
CA LEU A 231 -23.71 -9.20 -3.82
C LEU A 231 -24.60 -10.43 -3.94
N LYS A 232 -24.34 -11.50 -3.18
CA LYS A 232 -25.17 -12.71 -3.16
C LYS A 232 -26.52 -12.50 -2.46
N LYS A 233 -26.62 -11.54 -1.54
CA LYS A 233 -27.88 -11.18 -0.87
C LYS A 233 -28.79 -10.27 -1.72
N LYS A 234 -28.20 -9.53 -2.66
CA LYS A 234 -28.93 -8.60 -3.55
C LYS A 234 -29.49 -9.27 -4.80
N ASN A 235 -29.02 -10.47 -5.13
CA ASN A 235 -29.49 -11.30 -6.25
C ASN A 235 -30.30 -12.47 -5.71
#